data_AF-A0A0G0ELZ3-F1
#
_entry.id   AF-A0A0G0ELZ3-F1
#
_cell.length_a   1.000
_cell.length_b   1.000
_cell.length_c   1.000
_cell.angle_alpha   90.00
_cell.angle_beta   90.00
_cell.angle_gamma   90.00
#
_symmetry.space_group_name_H-M   'P 1'
#
loop_
_entity.id
_entity.type
_entity.pdbx_description
1 polymer ?
#
loop_
_entity_poly.entity_id
_entity_poly.type
_entity_poly.pdbx_seq_one_letter_code
_entity_poly.pdbx_strand_id
1 'polypeptide(L)'
;MSKILGIDLGTTNSAMAIVTGGKPEILENKEGNRTTPSMVAISKTGERLAGLLAKRQSVTNPANTLYSIKRLIGRAYHDAEVQRDEKLMPYKIVHAGENVKITMGDKDYSPQEISAMILGKLKADAEEKLGEKITDAVITVPAYFDDAQRKA
;
A
#
# COMPACT_ATOMS: atom_id res chain seq x y z
N MET A 1 -4.72 11.43 24.65
CA MET A 1 -4.53 10.08 24.08
C MET A 1 -4.55 10.26 22.58
N SER A 2 -3.54 9.80 21.85
CA SER A 2 -3.51 9.94 20.39
C SER A 2 -4.72 9.22 19.79
N LYS A 3 -5.30 9.78 18.72
CA LYS A 3 -6.37 9.09 18.00
C LYS A 3 -5.83 7.80 17.39
N ILE A 4 -6.64 6.75 17.41
CA ILE A 4 -6.37 5.50 16.69
C ILE A 4 -6.91 5.65 15.26
N LEU A 5 -6.07 5.41 14.26
CA LEU A 5 -6.47 5.51 12.85
C LEU A 5 -7.03 4.17 12.37
N GLY A 6 -8.28 4.16 11.89
CA GLY A 6 -8.82 3.02 11.16
C GLY A 6 -8.36 3.10 9.70
N ILE A 7 -7.70 2.07 9.19
CA ILE A 7 -7.18 2.01 7.83
C ILE A 7 -7.79 0.82 7.10
N ASP A 8 -8.53 1.10 6.03
CA ASP A 8 -8.84 0.11 5.02
C ASP A 8 -7.69 0.03 4.03
N LEU A 9 -6.86 -1.01 4.12
CA LEU A 9 -5.75 -1.23 3.20
C LEU A 9 -6.23 -2.08 2.02
N GLY A 10 -6.84 -1.50 1.00
CA GLY A 10 -7.37 -2.30 -0.12
C GLY A 10 -6.33 -2.67 -1.17
N THR A 11 -6.70 -3.59 -2.07
CA THR A 11 -5.85 -3.99 -3.22
C THR A 11 -5.69 -2.85 -4.24
N THR A 12 -6.74 -2.05 -4.44
CA THR A 12 -6.79 -0.99 -5.45
C THR A 12 -6.85 0.40 -4.83
N ASN A 13 -7.66 0.57 -3.80
CA ASN A 13 -7.81 1.82 -3.07
C ASN A 13 -7.71 1.53 -1.59
N SER A 14 -7.17 2.49 -0.85
CA SER A 14 -7.16 2.49 0.60
C SER A 14 -7.91 3.71 1.13
N ALA A 15 -8.43 3.62 2.35
CA ALA A 15 -9.12 4.71 3.02
C ALA A 15 -8.70 4.79 4.49
N MET A 16 -8.88 5.95 5.10
CA MET A 16 -8.56 6.17 6.50
C MET A 16 -9.70 6.89 7.23
N ALA A 17 -9.92 6.51 8.48
CA ALA A 17 -11.02 6.96 9.30
C ALA A 17 -10.58 7.20 10.75
N ILE A 18 -11.26 8.10 11.43
CA ILE A 18 -11.16 8.26 12.89
C ILE A 18 -12.55 8.18 13.51
N VAL A 19 -12.62 8.04 14.83
CA VAL A 19 -13.87 8.18 15.58
C VAL A 19 -13.86 9.53 16.31
N THR A 20 -14.86 10.37 16.02
CA THR A 20 -15.08 11.65 16.67
C THR A 20 -16.48 11.65 17.29
N GLY A 21 -16.58 11.90 18.60
CA GLY A 21 -17.89 11.93 19.29
C GLY A 21 -18.70 10.62 19.17
N GLY A 22 -18.02 9.47 19.09
CA GLY A 22 -18.64 8.16 18.91
C GLY A 22 -19.09 7.84 17.48
N LYS A 23 -18.83 8.73 16.50
CA LYS A 23 -19.17 8.52 15.09
C LYS A 23 -17.91 8.33 14.25
N PRO A 24 -17.88 7.35 13.32
CA PRO A 24 -16.77 7.21 12.39
C PRO A 24 -16.82 8.30 11.32
N GLU A 25 -15.67 8.90 11.04
CA GLU A 25 -15.48 9.94 10.03
C GLU A 25 -14.35 9.53 9.09
N ILE A 26 -14.63 9.48 7.78
CA ILE A 26 -13.60 9.25 6.76
C ILE A 26 -12.83 10.55 6.55
N LEU A 27 -11.50 10.45 6.56
CA LEU A 27 -10.63 11.58 6.26
C LEU A 27 -10.34 11.65 4.77
N GLU A 28 -10.25 12.87 4.25
CA GLU A 28 -9.70 13.11 2.92
C GLU A 28 -8.17 13.04 2.99
N ASN A 29 -7.56 12.53 1.93
CA ASN A 29 -6.12 12.62 1.72
C ASN A 29 -5.69 14.05 1.35
N LYS A 30 -4.38 14.27 1.26
CA LYS A 30 -3.81 15.58 0.88
C LYS A 30 -4.31 16.10 -0.47
N GLU A 31 -4.72 15.20 -1.35
CA GLU A 31 -5.28 15.53 -2.66
C GLU A 31 -6.80 15.78 -2.65
N GLY A 32 -7.45 15.81 -1.47
CA GLY A 32 -8.88 16.10 -1.30
C GLY A 32 -9.82 14.92 -1.56
N ASN A 33 -9.30 13.69 -1.68
CA ASN A 33 -10.10 12.50 -1.98
C ASN A 33 -10.30 11.64 -0.72
N ARG A 34 -11.48 11.04 -0.56
CA ARG A 34 -11.79 10.12 0.55
C ARG A 34 -11.16 8.73 0.42
N THR A 35 -10.52 8.45 -0.71
CA THR A 35 -9.76 7.22 -0.96
C THR A 35 -8.45 7.55 -1.67
N THR A 36 -7.42 6.76 -1.38
CA THR A 36 -6.09 6.88 -1.97
C THR A 36 -5.79 5.63 -2.80
N PRO A 37 -5.39 5.76 -4.07
CA PRO A 37 -4.95 4.61 -4.86
C PRO A 37 -3.84 3.84 -4.14
N SER A 38 -3.94 2.51 -4.09
CA SER A 38 -2.95 1.62 -3.45
C SER A 38 -1.81 1.35 -4.42
N MET A 39 -1.10 2.43 -4.74
CA MET A 39 -0.04 2.48 -5.73
C MET A 39 1.16 3.22 -5.16
N VAL A 40 2.35 2.71 -5.47
CA VAL A 40 3.65 3.28 -5.10
C VAL A 40 4.51 3.33 -6.34
N ALA A 41 5.35 4.35 -6.47
CA ALA A 41 6.30 4.38 -7.56
C ALA A 41 7.57 5.13 -7.19
N ILE A 42 8.63 4.92 -7.97
CA ILE A 42 9.80 5.80 -7.99
C ILE A 42 9.76 6.64 -9.27
N SER A 43 9.88 7.95 -9.13
CA SER A 43 9.94 8.90 -10.23
C SER A 43 11.30 8.84 -10.94
N LYS A 44 11.41 9.47 -12.11
CA LYS A 44 12.69 9.59 -12.83
C LYS A 44 13.77 10.35 -12.06
N THR A 45 13.38 11.18 -11.08
CA THR A 45 14.30 11.92 -10.21
C THR A 45 14.67 11.14 -8.94
N GLY A 46 14.22 9.89 -8.80
CA GLY A 46 14.47 9.07 -7.62
C GLY A 46 13.51 9.34 -6.45
N GLU A 47 12.47 10.15 -6.65
CA GLU A 47 11.48 10.46 -5.61
C GLU A 47 10.46 9.32 -5.47
N ARG A 48 10.15 8.92 -4.23
CA ARG A 48 9.07 7.97 -3.96
C ARG A 48 7.73 8.68 -3.99
N LEU A 49 6.85 8.24 -4.88
CA LEU A 49 5.47 8.66 -5.01
C LEU A 49 4.53 7.60 -4.42
N ALA A 50 3.41 8.01 -3.84
CA ALA A 50 2.36 7.12 -3.39
C ALA A 50 0.98 7.74 -3.68
N GLY A 51 -0.05 6.90 -3.84
CA GLY A 51 -1.41 7.37 -4.08
C GLY A 51 -1.62 7.94 -5.47
N LEU A 52 -2.29 9.09 -5.54
CA LEU A 52 -2.67 9.71 -6.81
C LEU A 52 -1.46 10.07 -7.68
N LEU A 53 -0.35 10.51 -7.07
CA LEU A 53 0.87 10.85 -7.81
C LEU A 53 1.49 9.64 -8.49
N ALA A 54 1.55 8.49 -7.80
CA ALA A 54 2.00 7.23 -8.40
C ALA A 54 1.08 6.79 -9.54
N LYS A 55 -0.24 6.88 -9.35
CA LYS A 55 -1.24 6.54 -10.38
C LYS A 55 -1.10 7.40 -11.64
N ARG A 56 -0.83 8.70 -11.52
CA ARG A 56 -0.75 9.62 -12.67
C ARG A 56 0.37 9.28 -13.66
N GLN A 57 1.46 8.70 -13.19
CA GLN A 57 2.60 8.35 -14.05
C GLN A 57 2.62 6.88 -14.48
N SER A 58 1.63 6.06 -14.10
CA SER A 58 1.70 4.61 -14.29
C SER A 58 1.81 4.18 -15.76
N VAL A 59 1.24 4.97 -16.68
CA VAL A 59 1.27 4.68 -18.12
C VAL A 59 2.67 4.93 -18.71
N THR A 60 3.38 5.94 -18.24
CA THR A 60 4.71 6.33 -18.76
C THR A 60 5.87 5.75 -17.96
N ASN A 61 5.58 5.13 -16.81
CA ASN A 61 6.55 4.48 -15.94
C ASN A 61 6.00 3.15 -15.36
N PRO A 62 5.61 2.19 -16.21
CA PRO A 62 4.90 0.99 -15.77
C PRO A 62 5.78 0.02 -14.96
N ALA A 63 7.08 -0.08 -15.29
CA ALA A 63 8.01 -0.99 -14.62
C ALA A 63 8.34 -0.56 -13.18
N ASN A 64 8.26 0.74 -12.86
CA ASN A 64 8.54 1.26 -11.52
C ASN A 64 7.29 1.79 -10.81
N THR A 65 6.10 1.42 -11.28
CA THR A 65 4.83 1.76 -10.63
C THR A 65 4.15 0.49 -10.17
N LEU A 66 4.17 0.28 -8.85
CA LEU A 66 3.68 -0.90 -8.18
C LEU A 66 2.23 -0.71 -7.75
N TYR A 67 1.40 -1.72 -8.02
CA TYR A 67 -0.03 -1.75 -7.68
C TYR A 67 -0.49 -3.20 -7.51
N SER A 68 -1.67 -3.42 -6.91
CA SER A 68 -2.18 -4.76 -6.60
C SER A 68 -1.28 -5.57 -5.66
N ILE A 69 -0.35 -4.94 -4.93
CA ILE A 69 0.63 -5.61 -4.08
C ILE A 69 0.01 -6.44 -2.96
N LYS A 70 -1.21 -6.09 -2.51
CA LYS A 70 -1.99 -6.90 -1.56
C LYS A 70 -2.28 -8.33 -2.07
N ARG A 71 -2.15 -8.60 -3.37
CA ARG A 71 -2.25 -9.95 -3.94
C ARG A 71 -1.03 -10.82 -3.63
N LEU A 72 0.13 -10.19 -3.40
CA LEU A 72 1.42 -10.85 -3.19
C LEU A 72 1.82 -10.93 -1.72
N ILE A 73 1.17 -10.14 -0.84
CA ILE A 73 1.48 -10.12 0.58
C ILE A 73 1.28 -11.50 1.22
N GLY A 74 2.25 -11.96 2.01
CA GLY A 74 2.23 -13.25 2.69
C GLY A 74 2.27 -14.49 1.79
N ARG A 75 2.49 -14.35 0.47
CA ARG A 75 2.57 -15.49 -0.46
C ARG A 75 3.98 -16.00 -0.66
N ALA A 76 4.09 -17.28 -1.02
CA ALA A 76 5.33 -17.86 -1.47
C ALA A 76 5.54 -17.60 -2.96
N TYR A 77 6.79 -17.49 -3.41
CA TYR A 77 7.09 -17.22 -4.82
C TYR A 77 6.53 -18.28 -5.76
N HIS A 78 6.51 -19.54 -5.32
CA HIS A 78 6.04 -20.68 -6.10
C HIS A 78 4.50 -20.86 -6.11
N ASP A 79 3.75 -20.01 -5.42
CA ASP A 79 2.27 -20.05 -5.45
C ASP A 79 1.75 -19.81 -6.87
N ALA A 80 0.72 -20.57 -7.27
CA ALA A 80 0.15 -20.49 -8.61
C ALA A 80 -0.38 -19.08 -8.96
N GLU A 81 -0.87 -18.36 -7.96
CA GLU A 81 -1.31 -16.97 -8.08
C GLU A 81 -0.15 -16.02 -8.35
N VAL A 82 0.99 -16.20 -7.68
CA VAL A 82 2.19 -15.37 -7.90
C VAL A 82 2.76 -15.63 -9.30
N GLN A 83 2.85 -16.90 -9.70
CA GLN A 83 3.32 -17.29 -11.03
C GLN A 83 2.41 -16.79 -12.16
N ARG A 84 1.12 -16.61 -11.87
CA ARG A 84 0.18 -15.97 -12.79
C ARG A 84 0.43 -14.46 -12.84
N ASP A 85 0.51 -13.81 -11.69
CA ASP A 85 0.69 -12.35 -11.62
C ASP A 85 2.03 -11.92 -12.22
N GLU A 86 3.10 -12.71 -12.10
CA GLU A 86 4.40 -12.45 -12.73
C GLU A 86 4.32 -12.35 -14.26
N LYS A 87 3.38 -13.05 -14.90
CA LYS A 87 3.16 -12.99 -16.36
C LYS A 87 2.28 -11.81 -16.78
N LEU A 88 1.51 -11.26 -15.85
CA LEU A 88 0.50 -10.23 -16.13
C LEU A 88 0.98 -8.83 -15.75
N MET A 89 1.81 -8.73 -14.71
CA MET A 89 2.23 -7.45 -14.16
C MET A 89 3.35 -6.82 -14.99
N PRO A 90 3.35 -5.49 -15.16
CA PRO A 90 4.39 -4.79 -15.92
C PRO A 90 5.67 -4.56 -15.12
N TYR A 91 5.64 -4.75 -13.79
CA TYR A 91 6.79 -4.65 -12.91
C TYR A 91 7.35 -6.04 -12.61
N LYS A 92 8.63 -6.09 -12.27
CA LYS A 92 9.35 -7.36 -12.09
C LYS A 92 9.08 -7.93 -10.70
N ILE A 93 8.44 -9.09 -10.63
CA ILE A 93 8.33 -9.92 -9.44
C ILE A 93 9.56 -10.83 -9.39
N VAL A 94 10.22 -10.94 -8.24
CA VAL A 94 11.47 -11.70 -8.10
C VAL A 94 11.40 -12.69 -6.93
N HIS A 95 12.11 -13.80 -7.12
CA HIS A 95 12.29 -14.87 -6.15
C HIS A 95 13.33 -14.48 -5.09
N ALA A 96 12.99 -14.61 -3.80
CA ALA A 96 13.89 -14.31 -2.69
C ALA A 96 13.84 -15.42 -1.63
N GLY A 97 14.42 -16.58 -1.96
CA GLY A 97 14.11 -17.83 -1.28
C GLY A 97 12.61 -18.10 -1.41
N GLU A 98 11.96 -18.68 -0.41
CA GLU A 98 10.51 -18.95 -0.49
C GLU A 98 9.62 -17.70 -0.68
N ASN A 99 10.15 -16.50 -0.47
CA ASN A 99 9.37 -15.26 -0.46
C ASN A 99 9.35 -14.52 -1.82
N VAL A 100 8.34 -13.67 -1.96
CA VAL A 100 8.19 -12.73 -3.07
C VAL A 100 8.87 -11.39 -2.76
N LYS A 101 9.60 -10.84 -3.74
CA LYS A 101 9.98 -9.42 -3.80
C LYS A 101 9.59 -8.80 -5.13
N ILE A 102 9.60 -7.48 -5.20
CA ILE A 102 9.27 -6.71 -6.39
C ILE A 102 10.36 -5.66 -6.61
N THR A 103 10.93 -5.63 -7.82
CA THR A 103 11.92 -4.61 -8.20
C THR A 103 11.22 -3.29 -8.48
N MET A 104 11.71 -2.20 -7.87
CA MET A 104 11.30 -0.83 -8.17
C MET A 104 12.54 0.07 -8.14
N GLY A 105 12.89 0.63 -9.29
CA GLY A 105 14.21 1.24 -9.49
C GLY A 105 15.31 0.18 -9.38
N ASP A 106 16.38 0.50 -8.64
CA ASP A 106 17.55 -0.38 -8.47
C ASP A 106 17.46 -1.27 -7.22
N LYS A 107 16.27 -1.39 -6.62
CA LYS A 107 16.07 -2.10 -5.34
C LYS A 107 14.89 -3.07 -5.41
N ASP A 108 15.03 -4.15 -4.67
CA ASP A 108 13.98 -5.15 -4.46
C ASP A 108 13.31 -4.92 -3.11
N TYR A 109 11.99 -4.77 -3.14
CA TYR A 109 11.16 -4.55 -1.96
C TYR A 109 10.25 -5.75 -1.71
N SER A 110 10.03 -6.07 -0.44
CA SER A 110 8.98 -6.99 -0.04
C SER A 110 7.59 -6.37 -0.23
N PRO A 111 6.52 -7.18 -0.42
CA PRO A 111 5.14 -6.69 -0.42
C PRO A 111 4.77 -5.87 0.82
N GLN A 112 5.37 -6.20 1.97
CA GLN A 112 5.18 -5.52 3.25
C GLN A 112 5.77 -4.12 3.23
N GLU A 113 6.99 -3.95 2.74
CA GLU A 113 7.63 -2.63 2.61
C GLU A 113 6.83 -1.71 1.70
N ILE A 114 6.32 -2.23 0.58
CA ILE A 114 5.51 -1.43 -0.36
C ILE A 114 4.16 -1.06 0.25
N SER A 115 3.50 -2.01 0.91
CA SER A 115 2.27 -1.75 1.68
C SER A 115 2.51 -0.70 2.78
N ALA A 116 3.65 -0.76 3.45
CA ALA A 116 4.04 0.21 4.47
C ALA A 116 4.25 1.63 3.90
N MET A 117 4.68 1.77 2.65
CA MET A 117 4.74 3.08 1.97
C MET A 117 3.34 3.67 1.76
N ILE A 118 2.34 2.83 1.48
CA ILE A 118 0.93 3.25 1.38
C ILE A 118 0.40 3.66 2.76
N LEU A 119 0.62 2.83 3.79
CA LEU A 119 0.24 3.13 5.17
C LEU A 119 0.90 4.41 5.68
N GLY A 120 2.18 4.63 5.34
CA GLY A 120 2.92 5.83 5.69
C GLY A 120 2.33 7.09 5.06
N LYS A 121 1.88 7.03 3.79
CA LYS A 121 1.17 8.15 3.17
C LYS A 121 -0.17 8.43 3.87
N LEU A 122 -0.98 7.40 4.12
CA LEU A 122 -2.27 7.57 4.80
C LEU A 122 -2.09 8.19 6.20
N LYS A 123 -1.13 7.67 6.97
CA LYS A 123 -0.77 8.26 8.27
C LYS A 123 -0.35 9.72 8.12
N ALA A 124 0.56 10.03 7.20
CA ALA A 124 1.04 11.41 7.01
C ALA A 124 -0.11 12.37 6.65
N ASP A 125 -0.99 11.97 5.73
CA ASP A 125 -2.13 12.77 5.32
C ASP A 125 -3.14 12.96 6.48
N ALA A 126 -3.33 11.93 7.32
CA ALA A 126 -4.17 12.04 8.52
C ALA A 126 -3.55 12.96 9.59
N GLU A 127 -2.25 12.83 9.88
CA GLU A 127 -1.53 13.69 10.82
C GLU A 127 -1.55 15.16 10.36
N GLU A 128 -1.37 15.43 9.07
CA GLU A 128 -1.46 16.78 8.48
C GLU A 128 -2.87 17.36 8.65
N LYS A 129 -3.92 16.56 8.40
CA LYS A 129 -5.32 17.01 8.53
C LYS A 129 -5.73 17.26 9.98
N LEU A 130 -5.22 16.48 10.93
CA LEU A 130 -5.62 16.55 12.33
C LEU A 130 -4.73 17.47 13.18
N GLY A 131 -3.52 17.78 12.69
CA GLY A 131 -2.55 18.60 13.43
C GLY A 131 -1.93 17.90 14.63
N GLU A 132 -2.01 16.56 14.72
CA GLU A 132 -1.45 15.76 15.80
C GLU A 132 -0.80 14.47 15.29
N LYS A 133 0.07 13.87 16.13
CA LYS A 133 0.75 12.61 15.81
C LYS A 133 -0.16 11.40 16.07
N ILE A 134 -0.12 10.44 15.15
CA ILE A 134 -0.84 9.16 15.25
C ILE A 134 0.17 8.03 15.41
N THR A 135 0.06 7.31 16.51
CA THR A 135 0.97 6.20 16.85
C THR A 135 0.33 4.83 16.64
N ASP A 136 -1.00 4.76 16.67
CA ASP A 136 -1.75 3.52 16.73
C ASP A 136 -2.77 3.44 15.59
N ALA A 137 -2.95 2.24 15.06
CA ALA A 137 -3.88 1.99 13.96
C ALA A 137 -4.54 0.62 14.05
N VAL A 138 -5.74 0.52 13.46
CA VAL A 138 -6.43 -0.73 13.15
C VAL A 138 -6.45 -0.89 11.64
N ILE A 139 -5.91 -1.98 11.11
CA ILE A 139 -5.73 -2.20 9.66
C ILE A 139 -6.58 -3.39 9.19
N THR A 140 -7.30 -3.22 8.07
CA THR A 140 -8.15 -4.28 7.52
C THR A 140 -7.37 -5.35 6.77
N VAL A 141 -7.83 -6.59 6.87
CA VAL A 141 -7.43 -7.72 6.03
C VAL A 141 -8.67 -8.48 5.56
N PRO A 142 -8.64 -9.13 4.39
CA PRO A 142 -9.72 -10.01 3.96
C PRO A 142 -10.01 -11.09 5.01
N ALA A 143 -11.28 -11.45 5.16
CA ALA A 143 -11.70 -12.49 6.11
C ALA A 143 -11.01 -13.84 5.83
N TYR A 144 -10.67 -14.11 4.57
CA TYR A 144 -10.07 -15.37 4.11
C TYR A 144 -8.53 -15.34 4.03
N PHE A 145 -7.87 -14.26 4.51
CA PHE A 145 -6.42 -14.28 4.64
C PHE A 145 -5.98 -15.37 5.62
N ASP A 146 -4.95 -16.12 5.24
CA ASP A 146 -4.29 -17.09 6.12
C ASP A 146 -3.39 -16.39 7.17
N ASP A 147 -2.72 -17.17 8.01
CA ASP A 147 -1.86 -16.64 9.08
C ASP A 147 -0.65 -15.85 8.53
N ALA A 148 -0.03 -16.34 7.45
CA ALA A 148 1.12 -15.68 6.83
C ALA A 148 0.73 -14.32 6.25
N GLN A 149 -0.42 -14.24 5.58
CA GLN A 149 -0.97 -13.01 5.02
C GLN A 149 -1.47 -12.02 6.07
N ARG A 150 -1.91 -12.49 7.24
CA ARG A 150 -2.30 -11.64 8.38
C ARG A 150 -1.11 -11.09 9.15
N LYS A 151 -0.03 -11.87 9.25
CA LYS A 151 1.18 -11.51 9.99
C LYS A 151 2.12 -10.61 9.20
N ALA A 152 2.16 -10.78 7.88
CA ALA A 152 2.91 -9.95 6.93
C ALA A 152 2.42 -8.50 6.92
#